data_AF-A0A1I7WIT3-F1
#
_entry.id   AF-A0A1I7WIT3-F1
#
_cell.length_a   1.000
_cell.length_b   1.000
_cell.length_c   1.000
_cell.angle_alpha   90.00
_cell.angle_beta   90.00
_cell.angle_gamma   90.00
#
_symmetry.space_group_name_H-M   'P 1'
#
loop_
_entity.id
_entity.type
_entity.pdbx_description
1 polymer ?
#
loop_
_entity_poly.entity_id
_entity_poly.type
_entity_poly.pdbx_seq_one_letter_code
_entity_poly.pdbx_strand_id
1 'polypeptide(L)'
;MADIIAQHLKSNSLDNTTSTIIDPNAPSFFKYSEKIDEGDTVIIYVTFGTTHAIIVKRGMTLNMKYGALRHEFIIGKPWGSRISATAGYVYALRPSSELWTRALPRRTQILYTPDCGLILQLLDARPGSVRLIIQFQNIQNIFVTRKKCYY
;
A
#
# COMPACT_ATOMS: atom_id res chain seq x y z
N MET A 1 38.31 -22.58 -32.63
CA MET A 1 37.96 -21.43 -33.48
C MET A 1 36.89 -20.61 -32.78
N ALA A 2 37.13 -19.57 -32.00
CA ALA A 2 38.34 -18.88 -31.55
C ALA A 2 37.96 -18.05 -30.30
N ASP A 3 38.85 -18.05 -29.30
CA ASP A 3 39.25 -17.00 -28.34
C ASP A 3 38.18 -16.33 -27.42
N ILE A 4 38.22 -16.48 -26.08
CA ILE A 4 39.19 -15.96 -25.07
C ILE A 4 39.30 -14.43 -25.10
N ILE A 5 38.88 -13.77 -24.00
CA ILE A 5 39.66 -12.78 -23.21
C ILE A 5 38.90 -12.51 -21.89
N ALA A 6 39.59 -12.76 -20.78
CA ALA A 6 39.24 -12.34 -19.43
C ALA A 6 39.78 -10.92 -19.14
N GLN A 7 39.41 -10.36 -17.97
CA GLN A 7 39.83 -9.09 -17.32
C GLN A 7 38.81 -7.95 -17.56
N HIS A 8 38.36 -7.16 -16.58
CA HIS A 8 38.92 -6.83 -15.27
C HIS A 8 37.80 -6.31 -14.35
N LEU A 9 37.85 -6.71 -13.08
CA LEU A 9 37.10 -6.10 -11.98
C LEU A 9 37.46 -4.61 -11.88
N LYS A 10 36.45 -3.73 -11.84
CA LYS A 10 36.61 -2.41 -11.24
C LYS A 10 35.73 -2.33 -10.00
N SER A 11 36.41 -2.31 -8.88
CA SER A 11 35.92 -2.10 -7.53
C SER A 11 35.31 -0.70 -7.33
N ASN A 12 34.26 -0.67 -6.53
CA ASN A 12 33.87 0.36 -5.55
C ASN A 12 33.49 1.76 -6.06
N SER A 13 32.19 2.05 -6.01
CA SER A 13 31.68 3.15 -5.18
C SER A 13 30.50 2.64 -4.35
N LEU A 14 30.54 2.97 -3.06
CA LEU A 14 29.45 2.75 -2.11
C LEU A 14 28.36 3.78 -2.40
N ASP A 15 27.37 3.38 -3.18
CA ASP A 15 26.13 4.12 -3.33
C ASP A 15 25.13 3.36 -2.46
N ASN A 16 24.89 3.86 -1.24
CA ASN A 16 23.87 3.34 -0.34
C ASN A 16 22.49 3.54 -0.99
N THR A 17 22.11 2.64 -1.89
CA THR A 17 20.80 2.59 -2.51
C THR A 17 20.50 1.13 -2.76
N THR A 18 20.26 0.39 -1.68
CA THR A 18 19.35 -0.76 -1.74
C THR A 18 17.96 -0.19 -1.99
N SER A 19 17.73 0.33 -3.20
CA SER A 19 16.38 0.46 -3.74
C SER A 19 15.90 -0.96 -3.93
N THR A 20 15.26 -1.48 -2.89
CA THR A 20 14.27 -2.55 -2.98
C THR A 20 13.57 -2.43 -4.32
N ILE A 21 13.68 -3.46 -5.17
CA ILE A 21 12.80 -3.64 -6.32
C ILE A 21 11.40 -3.84 -5.71
N ILE A 22 10.73 -2.73 -5.39
CA ILE A 22 9.33 -2.69 -5.01
C ILE A 22 8.61 -2.65 -6.35
N ASP A 23 7.70 -3.60 -6.59
CA ASP A 23 6.85 -3.56 -7.78
C ASP A 23 6.30 -2.13 -7.94
N PRO A 24 6.34 -1.51 -9.12
CA PRO A 24 5.92 -0.11 -9.30
C PRO A 24 4.43 0.14 -9.00
N ASN A 25 3.67 -0.94 -8.76
CA ASN A 25 2.27 -0.94 -8.35
C ASN A 25 2.05 -1.42 -6.90
N ALA A 26 3.10 -1.80 -6.16
CA ALA A 26 2.93 -2.28 -4.79
C ALA A 26 2.63 -1.09 -3.86
N PRO A 27 1.58 -1.19 -3.03
CA PRO A 27 1.22 -0.15 -2.10
C PRO A 27 2.30 0.04 -1.04
N SER A 28 2.67 1.30 -0.80
CA SER A 28 3.75 1.76 0.07
C SER A 28 3.40 1.66 1.57
N PHE A 29 2.96 0.49 2.05
CA PHE A 29 2.53 0.29 3.44
C PHE A 29 3.67 0.45 4.47
N PHE A 30 4.88 0.03 4.11
CA PHE A 30 6.01 -0.07 5.06
C PHE A 30 7.00 1.10 4.99
N LYS A 31 6.78 2.09 4.10
CA LYS A 31 7.68 3.24 3.92
C LYS A 31 7.30 4.39 4.85
N TYR A 32 8.04 4.62 5.94
CA TYR A 32 7.78 5.73 6.86
C TYR A 32 8.49 7.02 6.43
N SER A 33 7.95 7.73 5.45
CA SER A 33 8.31 9.12 5.14
C SER A 33 7.40 10.11 5.90
N GLU A 34 7.92 11.30 6.20
CA GLU A 34 7.12 12.39 6.79
C GLU A 34 6.23 13.10 5.75
N LYS A 35 6.70 13.17 4.50
CA LYS A 35 6.03 13.83 3.39
C LYS A 35 5.53 12.81 2.36
N ILE A 36 4.52 13.21 1.62
CA ILE A 36 3.91 12.42 0.55
C ILE A 36 4.67 12.68 -0.75
N ASP A 37 5.21 11.61 -1.36
CA ASP A 37 5.88 11.67 -2.66
C ASP A 37 4.95 11.19 -3.79
N GLU A 38 5.39 11.36 -5.03
CA GLU A 38 4.71 10.78 -6.18
C GLU A 38 4.89 9.27 -6.23
N GLY A 39 3.84 8.55 -6.65
CA GLY A 39 3.80 7.08 -6.63
C GLY A 39 3.40 6.49 -5.29
N ASP A 40 3.36 7.28 -4.21
CA ASP A 40 2.90 6.80 -2.92
C ASP A 40 1.39 6.51 -2.95
N THR A 41 0.99 5.47 -2.23
CA THR A 41 -0.42 5.14 -2.03
C THR A 41 -0.95 5.93 -0.84
N VAL A 42 -1.98 6.74 -1.07
CA VAL A 42 -2.58 7.61 -0.05
C VAL A 42 -4.04 7.28 0.12
N ILE A 43 -4.48 7.29 1.38
CA ILE A 43 -5.90 7.14 1.70
C ILE A 43 -6.49 8.53 1.96
N ILE A 44 -7.42 8.93 1.10
CA ILE A 44 -8.17 10.17 1.25
C ILE A 44 -9.40 9.89 2.10
N TYR A 45 -9.36 10.41 3.33
CA TYR A 45 -10.48 10.34 4.26
C TYR A 45 -11.34 11.59 4.11
N VAL A 46 -12.59 11.38 3.68
CA VAL A 46 -13.56 12.44 3.43
C VAL A 46 -14.60 12.48 4.54
N THR A 47 -15.17 11.32 4.86
CA THR A 47 -16.18 11.15 5.91
C THR A 47 -16.05 9.73 6.44
N PHE A 48 -16.65 9.43 7.59
CA PHE A 48 -16.62 8.08 8.17
C PHE A 48 -17.07 6.99 7.19
N GLY A 49 -18.04 7.27 6.31
CA GLY A 49 -18.52 6.30 5.30
C GLY A 49 -17.77 6.34 3.96
N THR A 50 -16.96 7.36 3.71
CA THR A 50 -16.41 7.64 2.37
C THR A 50 -14.91 7.84 2.44
N THR A 51 -14.18 6.86 1.93
CA THR A 51 -12.72 6.84 1.91
C THR A 51 -12.26 6.34 0.54
N HIS A 52 -11.24 6.97 -0.02
CA HIS A 52 -10.70 6.62 -1.33
C HIS A 52 -9.23 6.27 -1.21
N ALA A 53 -8.83 5.11 -1.76
CA ALA A 53 -7.43 4.78 -1.94
C ALA A 53 -6.99 5.28 -3.32
N ILE A 54 -5.96 6.12 -3.35
CA ILE A 54 -5.40 6.68 -4.58
C ILE A 54 -3.90 6.46 -4.66
N ILE A 55 -3.40 6.36 -5.88
CA ILE A 55 -1.98 6.46 -6.18
C ILE A 55 -1.71 7.91 -6.57
N VAL A 56 -0.77 8.56 -5.87
CA VAL A 56 -0.45 9.97 -6.11
C VAL A 56 0.32 10.11 -7.42
N LYS A 57 -0.17 10.98 -8.30
CA LYS A 57 0.42 11.24 -9.62
C LYS A 57 0.08 12.67 -10.06
N ARG A 58 1.08 13.48 -10.44
CA ARG A 58 0.84 14.83 -10.99
C ARG A 58 -0.10 14.81 -12.18
N GLY A 59 -0.92 15.86 -12.30
CA GLY A 59 -1.92 16.01 -13.37
C GLY A 59 -3.18 15.15 -13.21
N MET A 60 -3.23 14.21 -12.26
CA MET A 60 -4.43 13.43 -11.98
C MET A 60 -5.33 14.13 -10.97
N THR A 61 -6.64 13.99 -11.17
CA THR A 61 -7.67 14.58 -10.30
C THR A 61 -8.61 13.48 -9.82
N LEU A 62 -8.86 13.44 -8.51
CA LEU A 62 -9.85 12.58 -7.89
C LEU A 62 -11.17 13.33 -7.80
N ASN A 63 -12.23 12.79 -8.41
CA ASN A 63 -13.58 13.30 -8.27
C ASN A 63 -14.27 12.63 -7.07
N MET A 64 -14.80 13.44 -6.17
CA MET A 64 -15.54 12.99 -4.99
C MET A 64 -16.84 13.79 -4.86
N LYS A 65 -17.78 13.31 -4.02
CA LYS A 65 -19.08 13.96 -3.80
C LYS A 65 -18.97 15.44 -3.38
N TYR A 66 -17.88 15.80 -2.70
CA TYR A 66 -17.62 17.13 -2.17
C TYR A 66 -16.60 17.94 -3.01
N GLY A 67 -16.45 17.59 -4.29
CA GLY A 67 -15.63 18.35 -5.25
C GLY A 67 -14.52 17.53 -5.90
N ALA A 68 -13.57 18.24 -6.51
CA ALA A 68 -12.43 17.64 -7.19
C ALA A 68 -11.15 17.91 -6.39
N LEU A 69 -10.34 16.88 -6.18
CA LEU A 69 -9.05 16.98 -5.53
C LEU A 69 -7.94 16.71 -6.54
N ARG A 70 -7.15 17.74 -6.84
CA ARG A 70 -5.94 17.57 -7.67
C ARG A 70 -4.84 16.95 -6.83
N HIS A 71 -4.16 15.95 -7.39
CA HIS A 71 -3.08 15.24 -6.68
C HIS A 71 -1.88 16.16 -6.38
N GLU A 72 -1.71 17.23 -7.16
CA GLU A 72 -0.70 18.28 -6.94
C GLU A 72 -0.78 18.92 -5.56
N PHE A 73 -1.98 19.05 -4.98
CA PHE A 73 -2.15 19.64 -3.64
C PHE A 73 -1.82 18.67 -2.49
N ILE A 74 -1.60 17.39 -2.81
CA ILE A 74 -1.29 16.33 -1.86
C ILE A 74 0.22 16.12 -1.76
N ILE A 75 0.91 16.22 -2.91
CA ILE A 75 2.36 16.03 -3.01
C ILE A 75 3.08 17.06 -2.13
N GLY A 76 4.06 16.59 -1.36
CA GLY A 76 4.89 17.41 -0.49
C GLY A 76 4.23 17.81 0.84
N LYS A 77 2.94 17.52 1.04
CA LYS A 77 2.29 17.73 2.33
C LYS A 77 2.65 16.63 3.32
N PRO A 78 2.66 16.94 4.63
CA PRO A 78 2.84 15.93 5.64
C PRO A 78 1.62 15.01 5.73
N TRP A 79 1.85 13.77 6.13
CA TRP A 79 0.78 12.81 6.42
C TRP A 79 -0.16 13.34 7.53
N GLY A 80 -1.45 13.09 7.41
CA GLY A 80 -2.48 13.57 8.36
C GLY A 80 -2.87 15.05 8.15
N SER A 81 -2.27 15.75 7.19
CA SER A 81 -2.61 17.14 6.93
C SER A 81 -4.02 17.31 6.34
N ARG A 82 -4.62 18.45 6.67
CA ARG A 82 -5.89 18.89 6.08
C ARG A 82 -5.62 19.49 4.69
N ILE A 83 -6.28 18.94 3.67
CA ILE A 83 -6.18 19.39 2.29
C ILE A 83 -7.50 20.04 1.90
N SER A 84 -7.43 21.26 1.38
CA SER A 84 -8.61 21.96 0.86
C SER A 84 -9.02 21.33 -0.46
N ALA A 85 -10.29 20.95 -0.57
CA ALA A 85 -10.93 20.55 -1.82
C ALA A 85 -11.84 21.70 -2.31
N THR A 86 -12.45 21.54 -3.49
CA THR A 86 -13.34 22.56 -4.07
C THR A 86 -14.52 22.91 -3.15
N ALA A 87 -15.13 21.92 -2.49
CA ALA A 87 -16.27 22.13 -1.58
C ALA A 87 -16.06 21.43 -0.23
N GLY A 88 -14.94 21.72 0.43
CA GLY A 88 -14.67 21.26 1.80
C GLY A 88 -13.20 20.96 2.05
N TYR A 89 -12.95 20.07 3.01
CA TYR A 89 -11.61 19.60 3.33
C TYR A 89 -11.59 18.07 3.43
N VAL A 90 -10.41 17.51 3.16
CA VAL A 90 -10.14 16.07 3.27
C VAL A 90 -8.84 15.86 4.01
N TYR A 91 -8.64 14.65 4.54
CA TYR A 91 -7.40 14.27 5.18
C TYR A 91 -6.66 13.26 4.33
N ALA A 92 -5.36 13.51 4.12
CA ALA A 92 -4.48 12.54 3.48
C ALA A 92 -3.83 11.66 4.56
N LEU A 93 -4.28 10.42 4.65
CA LEU A 93 -3.84 9.46 5.64
C LEU A 93 -2.90 8.43 5.02
N ARG A 94 -1.99 7.95 5.87
CA ARG A 94 -1.11 6.83 5.56
C ARG A 94 -1.96 5.56 5.37
N PRO A 95 -1.62 4.71 4.38
CA PRO A 95 -2.33 3.46 4.20
C PRO A 95 -2.10 2.54 5.41
N SER A 96 -3.16 2.26 6.15
CA SER A 96 -3.20 1.20 7.17
C SER A 96 -4.09 0.07 6.67
N SER A 97 -3.91 -1.14 7.19
CA SER A 97 -4.75 -2.30 6.80
C SER A 97 -6.24 -2.05 7.05
N GLU A 98 -6.57 -1.39 8.15
CA GLU A 98 -7.95 -1.01 8.48
C GLU A 98 -8.53 -0.01 7.45
N LEU A 99 -7.82 1.09 7.22
CA LEU A 99 -8.27 2.13 6.29
C LEU A 99 -8.33 1.60 4.86
N TRP A 100 -7.37 0.75 4.48
CA TRP A 100 -7.33 0.10 3.18
C TRP A 100 -8.56 -0.77 2.98
N THR A 101 -8.87 -1.64 3.95
CA THR A 101 -10.05 -2.52 3.92
C THR A 101 -11.35 -1.74 3.78
N ARG A 102 -11.41 -0.53 4.36
CA ARG A 102 -12.57 0.37 4.22
C ARG A 102 -12.66 1.05 2.87
N ALA A 103 -11.52 1.40 2.26
CA ALA A 103 -11.44 2.09 0.99
C ALA A 103 -11.71 1.19 -0.24
N LEU A 104 -11.64 -0.13 -0.07
CA LEU A 104 -11.85 -1.08 -1.17
C LEU A 104 -13.31 -1.07 -1.66
N PRO A 105 -13.53 -1.09 -2.98
CA PRO A 105 -14.86 -1.26 -3.53
C PRO A 105 -15.42 -2.63 -3.13
N ARG A 106 -16.60 -2.63 -2.50
CA ARG A 106 -17.27 -3.84 -2.03
C ARG A 106 -17.87 -4.61 -3.20
N ARG A 107 -17.12 -5.58 -3.72
CA ARG A 107 -17.63 -6.56 -4.71
C ARG A 107 -17.93 -7.93 -4.10
N THR A 108 -17.32 -8.25 -2.96
CA THR A 108 -17.42 -9.52 -2.25
C THR A 108 -17.50 -9.29 -0.74
N GLN A 109 -17.77 -10.35 0.03
CA GLN A 109 -17.66 -10.32 1.49
C GLN A 109 -16.18 -10.24 1.88
N ILE A 110 -15.82 -9.23 2.68
CA ILE A 110 -14.46 -9.01 3.18
C ILE A 110 -14.49 -9.20 4.69
N LEU A 111 -13.49 -9.88 5.24
CA LEU A 111 -13.29 -9.93 6.69
C LEU A 111 -12.80 -8.57 7.20
N TYR A 112 -13.40 -8.10 8.28
CA TYR A 112 -13.00 -6.85 8.90
C TYR A 112 -11.89 -7.10 9.92
N THR A 113 -11.29 -6.00 10.39
CA THR A 113 -10.19 -6.00 11.36
C THR A 113 -10.44 -6.89 12.58
N PRO A 114 -11.64 -6.92 13.21
CA PRO A 114 -11.88 -7.78 14.37
C PRO A 114 -11.75 -9.27 14.05
N ASP A 115 -12.35 -9.73 12.95
CA ASP A 115 -12.31 -11.14 12.56
C ASP A 115 -10.90 -11.57 12.17
N CYS A 116 -10.20 -10.72 11.41
CA CYS A 116 -8.80 -10.94 11.06
C CYS A 116 -7.91 -10.99 12.30
N GLY A 117 -8.12 -10.11 13.28
CA GLY A 117 -7.39 -10.10 14.54
C GLY A 117 -7.58 -11.38 15.33
N LEU A 118 -8.82 -11.87 15.42
CA LEU A 118 -9.12 -13.14 16.07
C LEU A 118 -8.45 -14.32 15.37
N ILE A 119 -8.52 -14.39 14.04
CA ILE A 119 -7.88 -15.45 13.26
C ILE A 119 -6.36 -15.44 13.46
N LEU A 120 -5.73 -14.26 13.45
CA LEU A 120 -4.28 -14.12 13.67
C LEU A 120 -3.87 -14.58 15.07
N GLN A 121 -4.68 -14.27 16.09
CA GLN A 121 -4.44 -14.68 17.46
C GLN A 121 -4.61 -16.20 17.65
N LEU A 122 -5.65 -16.79 17.05
CA LEU A 122 -5.88 -18.24 17.07
C LEU A 122 -4.79 -19.01 16.31
N LEU A 123 -4.16 -18.40 15.31
CA LEU A 123 -3.08 -18.99 14.52
C LEU A 123 -1.67 -18.76 15.11
N ASP A 124 -1.56 -18.04 16.23
CA ASP A 124 -0.29 -17.62 16.85
C ASP A 124 0.69 -17.03 15.82
N ALA A 125 0.17 -16.09 14.99
CA ALA A 125 0.97 -15.45 13.96
C ALA A 125 2.06 -14.55 14.58
N ARG A 126 3.33 -14.83 14.26
CA ARG A 126 4.50 -14.08 14.73
C ARG A 126 5.39 -13.66 13.55
N PRO A 127 6.21 -12.61 13.69
CA PRO A 127 7.22 -12.27 12.70
C PRO A 127 8.14 -13.48 12.44
N GLY A 128 8.16 -14.00 11.21
CA GLY A 128 8.86 -15.25 10.84
C GLY A 128 7.95 -16.45 10.59
N SER A 129 6.66 -16.36 10.90
CA SER A 129 5.68 -17.38 10.53
C SER A 129 5.46 -17.44 9.01
N VAL A 130 5.15 -18.64 8.52
CA VAL A 130 4.83 -18.92 7.11
C VAL A 130 3.75 -17.98 6.60
N ARG A 131 3.95 -17.37 5.42
CA ARG A 131 2.96 -16.50 4.78
C ARG A 131 1.66 -17.27 4.57
N LEU A 132 0.62 -16.85 5.28
CA LEU A 132 -0.71 -17.44 5.19
C LEU A 132 -1.50 -16.63 4.16
N ILE A 133 -1.84 -17.25 3.03
CA ILE A 133 -2.72 -16.64 2.05
C ILE A 133 -4.11 -17.25 2.28
N ILE A 134 -5.01 -16.45 2.84
CA ILE A 134 -6.41 -16.83 3.03
C ILE A 134 -7.15 -16.46 1.74
N GLN A 135 -7.50 -17.47 0.95
CA GLN A 135 -8.29 -17.29 -0.26
C GLN A 135 -9.77 -17.49 0.10
N PHE A 136 -10.59 -16.47 -0.12
CA PHE A 136 -12.05 -16.56 0.02
C PHE A 136 -12.64 -16.84 -1.37
N GLN A 137 -13.07 -18.08 -1.61
CA GLN A 137 -13.73 -18.48 -2.86
C GLN A 137 -15.25 -18.29 -2.79
N ASN A 138 -15.86 -18.27 -1.61
CA ASN A 138 -17.27 -17.90 -1.39
C ASN A 138 -17.58 -17.82 0.12
N ILE A 139 -18.74 -17.25 0.50
CA ILE A 139 -19.17 -17.00 1.90
C ILE A 139 -19.14 -18.27 2.80
N GLN A 140 -19.08 -19.46 2.21
CA GLN A 140 -19.17 -20.73 2.93
C GLN A 140 -17.85 -21.52 3.02
N ASN A 141 -16.78 -21.15 2.30
CA ASN A 141 -15.54 -21.96 2.27
C ASN A 141 -14.28 -21.10 2.39
N ILE A 142 -13.62 -21.21 3.54
CA ILE A 142 -12.30 -20.61 3.82
C ILE A 142 -11.24 -21.67 3.54
N PHE A 143 -10.44 -21.48 2.49
CA PHE A 143 -9.26 -22.32 2.24
C PHE A 143 -8.01 -21.62 2.79
N VAL A 144 -7.43 -22.21 3.83
CA VAL A 144 -6.13 -21.79 4.38
C VAL A 144 -5.04 -22.55 3.65
N THR A 145 -4.31 -21.86 2.77
CA THR A 145 -3.12 -22.43 2.13
C THR A 145 -1.87 -21.99 2.87
N ARG A 146 -1.13 -22.94 3.46
CA ARG A 146 0.21 -22.70 4.02
C ARG A 146 1.23 -22.82 2.89
N LYS A 147 1.82 -21.71 2.44
CA LYS A 147 2.97 -21.74 1.52
C LYS A 147 4.25 -21.45 2.29
N LYS A 148 5.10 -22.47 2.48
CA LYS A 148 6.48 -22.27 2.96
C LYS A 148 7.22 -21.37 1.96
N CYS A 149 7.67 -20.21 2.41
CA CYS A 149 8.63 -19.38 1.69
C CYS A 149 10.01 -19.66 2.30
N TYR A 150 10.93 -20.18 1.50
CA TYR A 150 12.35 -20.10 1.80
C TYR A 150 12.81 -18.70 1.34
N TYR A 151 13.57 -18.02 2.20
CA TYR A 151 14.14 -16.71 1.91
C TYR A 151 15.06 -16.75 0.69
#